data_AF-W4V0D5-F1
#
_entry.id   AF-W4V0D5-F1
#
_cell.length_a   1.000
_cell.length_b   1.000
_cell.length_c   1.000
_cell.angle_alpha   90.00
_cell.angle_beta   90.00
_cell.angle_gamma   90.00
#
_symmetry.space_group_name_H-M   'P 1'
#
loop_
_entity.id
_entity.type
_entity.pdbx_description
1 polymer ?
#
loop_
_entity_poly.entity_id
_entity_poly.type
_entity_poly.pdbx_seq_one_letter_code
_entity_poly.pdbx_strand_id
1 'polypeptide(L)' 'MTKKLNNNITDIQYNYLNLPSKVTFKDGSTITYTYAVNGTKLRTVHKIGNTTATTVYCR' A
#
# COMPACT_ATOMS: atom_id res chain seq x y z
N MET A 1 4.07 14.89 -14.22
CA MET A 1 3.75 13.59 -14.84
C MET A 1 3.06 12.72 -13.80
N THR A 2 1.74 12.56 -13.88
CA THR A 2 1.00 11.73 -12.90
C THR A 2 0.71 10.39 -13.54
N LYS A 3 1.49 9.37 -13.19
CA LYS A 3 1.29 7.99 -13.66
C LYS A 3 0.01 7.46 -13.03
N LYS A 4 -1.11 7.48 -13.78
CA LYS A 4 -2.34 6.73 -13.41
C LYS A 4 -2.01 5.24 -13.49
N LEU A 5 -1.71 4.64 -12.33
CA LEU A 5 -1.40 3.21 -12.13
C LEU A 5 -2.64 2.36 -11.81
N ASN A 6 -3.83 2.95 -11.83
CA ASN A 6 -5.05 2.34 -11.29
C ASN A 6 -5.67 1.23 -12.16
N ASN A 7 -5.21 1.03 -13.41
CA ASN A 7 -5.72 -0.05 -14.28
C ASN A 7 -5.00 -1.39 -14.12
N ASN A 8 -4.02 -1.51 -13.20
CA ASN A 8 -3.19 -2.71 -13.06
C ASN A 8 -3.32 -3.40 -11.69
N ILE A 9 -4.36 -3.10 -10.90
CA ILE A 9 -4.56 -3.74 -9.58
C ILE A 9 -5.19 -5.11 -9.79
N THR A 10 -4.62 -6.14 -9.18
CA THR A 10 -5.12 -7.53 -9.23
C THR A 10 -5.78 -7.96 -7.93
N ASP A 11 -5.35 -7.41 -6.80
CA ASP A 11 -5.85 -7.79 -5.48
C ASP A 11 -5.76 -6.60 -4.51
N ILE A 12 -6.80 -6.44 -3.70
CA ILE A 12 -6.81 -5.50 -2.57
C ILE A 12 -7.26 -6.27 -1.34
N GLN A 13 -6.37 -6.33 -0.36
CA GLN A 13 -6.64 -6.95 0.93
C GLN A 13 -7.02 -5.89 1.93
N TYR A 14 -7.93 -6.23 2.82
CA TYR A 14 -8.44 -5.35 3.86
C TYR A 14 -8.06 -5.89 5.23
N ASN A 15 -7.86 -5.00 6.19
CA ASN A 15 -7.69 -5.36 7.60
C ASN A 15 -9.06 -5.46 8.30
N TYR A 16 -9.04 -5.80 9.59
CA TYR A 16 -10.26 -5.91 10.41
C TYR A 16 -11.05 -4.59 10.56
N LEU A 17 -10.40 -3.44 10.34
CA LEU A 17 -11.02 -2.11 10.34
C LEU A 17 -11.67 -1.79 8.99
N ASN A 18 -11.70 -2.75 8.06
CA ASN A 18 -12.14 -2.58 6.68
C ASN A 18 -11.34 -1.50 5.92
N LEU A 19 -10.06 -1.32 6.27
CA LEU A 19 -9.11 -0.45 5.58
C LEU A 19 -8.17 -1.27 4.68
N PRO A 20 -7.80 -0.78 3.48
CA PRO A 20 -6.86 -1.49 2.61
C PRO A 20 -5.52 -1.71 3.31
N SER A 21 -5.09 -2.97 3.48
CA SER A 21 -3.80 -3.34 4.09
C SER A 21 -2.74 -3.63 3.03
N LYS A 22 -3.13 -4.15 1.87
CA LYS A 22 -2.23 -4.48 0.77
C LYS A 22 -2.91 -4.31 -0.58
N VAL A 23 -2.19 -3.74 -1.53
CA VAL A 23 -2.57 -3.66 -2.94
C VAL A 23 -1.51 -4.40 -3.74
N THR A 24 -1.95 -5.37 -4.54
CA THR A 24 -1.09 -6.10 -5.47
C THR A 24 -1.39 -5.64 -6.89
N PHE A 25 -0.33 -5.41 -7.66
CA PHE A 25 -0.40 -5.03 -9.05
C PHE A 25 -0.06 -6.21 -9.96
N LYS A 26 -0.51 -6.15 -11.22
CA LYS A 26 -0.31 -7.18 -12.24
C LYS A 26 1.16 -7.49 -12.53
N ASP A 27 2.05 -6.52 -12.33
CA ASP A 27 3.50 -6.66 -12.48
C ASP A 27 4.18 -7.30 -11.25
N GLY A 28 3.39 -7.70 -10.24
CA GLY A 28 3.87 -8.23 -8.96
C GLY A 28 4.32 -7.16 -7.96
N SER A 29 4.29 -5.89 -8.33
CA SER A 29 4.53 -4.78 -7.39
C SER A 29 3.47 -4.78 -6.30
N THR A 30 3.82 -4.28 -5.11
CA THR A 30 2.90 -4.21 -3.98
C THR A 30 2.97 -2.88 -3.27
N ILE A 31 1.84 -2.41 -2.74
CA ILE A 31 1.81 -1.37 -1.72
C ILE A 31 1.23 -1.96 -0.44
N THR A 32 1.95 -1.83 0.67
CA THR A 32 1.51 -2.28 1.99
C THR A 32 1.30 -1.09 2.91
N TYR A 33 0.19 -1.10 3.64
CA TYR A 33 -0.19 -0.05 4.57
C TYR A 33 -0.23 -0.59 6.00
N THR A 34 0.33 0.17 6.94
CA THR A 34 0.25 -0.13 8.37
C THR A 34 -0.58 0.95 9.05
N TYR A 35 -1.53 0.51 9.88
CA TYR A 35 -2.43 1.37 10.63
C TYR A 35 -2.29 1.09 12.12
N ALA A 36 -2.50 2.13 12.92
CA ALA A 36 -2.77 1.98 14.34
C ALA A 36 -4.18 1.38 14.54
N VAL A 37 -4.45 0.90 15.76
CA VAL A 37 -5.74 0.32 16.14
C VAL A 37 -6.93 1.28 15.98
N ASN A 38 -6.67 2.59 16.00
CA ASN A 38 -7.66 3.64 15.77
C ASN A 38 -7.83 4.03 14.28
N GLY A 39 -7.22 3.28 13.36
CA GLY A 39 -7.27 3.56 11.92
C GLY A 39 -6.30 4.64 11.42
N THR A 40 -5.46 5.23 12.28
CA THR A 40 -4.44 6.19 11.82
C THR A 40 -3.38 5.49 10.97
N LYS A 41 -3.10 6.00 9.78
CA LYS A 41 -2.06 5.45 8.90
C LYS A 41 -0.67 5.80 9.42
N LEU A 42 0.14 4.78 9.72
CA LEU A 42 1.48 4.93 10.29
C LEU A 42 2.57 4.79 9.23
N ARG A 43 2.36 3.91 8.24
CA ARG A 43 3.38 3.58 7.26
C ARG A 43 2.76 3.18 5.92
N THR A 44 3.48 3.53 4.86
CA THR A 44 3.27 3.00 3.52
C THR A 44 4.59 2.44 3.00
N VAL A 45 4.57 1.22 2.45
CA VAL A 45 5.72 0.58 1.81
C VAL A 45 5.35 0.27 0.37
N HIS A 46 6.11 0.81 -0.58
CA HIS A 46 6.01 0.52 -2.01
C HIS A 46 7.16 -0.41 -2.39
N LYS A 47 6.84 -1.58 -2.93
CA LYS A 47 7.82 -2.54 -3.43
C LYS A 47 7.60 -2.77 -4.92
N ILE A 48 8.63 -2.51 -5.71
CA ILE A 48 8.65 -2.68 -7.17
C ILE A 48 9.93 -3.44 -7.51
N GLY A 49 9.81 -4.73 -7.84
CA GLY A 49 10.98 -5.61 -7.98
C GLY A 49 11.84 -5.61 -6.71
N ASN A 50 13.11 -5.19 -6.85
CA ASN A 50 14.06 -5.07 -5.73
C ASN A 50 14.05 -3.69 -5.06
N THR A 51 13.34 -2.70 -5.63
CA THR A 51 13.29 -1.35 -5.09
C THR A 51 12.18 -1.26 -4.05
N THR A 52 12.54 -0.76 -2.86
CA THR A 52 11.58 -0.51 -1.78
C THR A 52 11.62 0.96 -1.39
N ALA A 53 10.48 1.64 -1.45
CA ALA A 53 10.31 3.01 -0.96
C ALA A 53 9.36 2.98 0.25
N THR A 54 9.79 3.58 1.36
CA THR A 54 9.03 3.57 2.62
C THR A 54 8.76 5.01 3.06
N THR A 55 7.49 5.29 3.35
CA THR A 55 7.05 6.55 3.96
C THR A 55 6.50 6.26 5.34
N VAL A 56 7.02 6.97 6.35
CA VAL A 56 6.57 6.88 7.74
C VAL A 56 5.91 8.19 8.10
N TYR A 57 4.72 8.12 8.68
CA TYR A 57 4.00 9.30 9.15
C TYR A 57 4.32 9.48 10.63
N CYS A 58 5.01 10.58 10.95
CA CYS A 58 5.18 11.03 12.33
C CYS A 58 3.83 11.52 12.86
N ARG A 59 3.58 11.29 14.15
CA ARG A 59 2.36 11.71 14.84
C ARG A 59 2.50 13.14 15.36
#